data_AF-A0A958C321-F1
#
_entry.id   AF-A0A958C321-F1
#
_cell.length_a   1.000
_cell.length_b   1.000
_cell.length_c   1.000
_cell.angle_alpha   90.00
_cell.angle_beta   90.00
_cell.angle_gamma   90.00
#
_symmetry.space_group_name_H-M   'P 1'
#
loop_
_entity.id
_entity.type
_entity.pdbx_description
1 polymer ?
#
loop_
_entity_poly.entity_id
_entity_poly.type
_entity_poly.pdbx_seq_one_letter_code
_entity_poly.pdbx_strand_id
1 'polypeptide(L)'
;LFQHRYDIGYDGVTDLETLMLVDDFAAVYRSVFQGVMIGDWLEARVMRLIKKWLPDWRLSHAQIIDPTMPDLQSRSWDIVVHRPVPSELHLPPPAYEDEGYPLLPKALCCAAIDCKGRYDTPQTYARKTAFNVTNTAITPQLEILSPTVTPILFIMASTLPEQTV
;
A
#
# COMPACT_ATOMS: atom_id res chain seq x y z
N LEU A 1 8.92 24.82 -4.21
CA LEU A 1 7.59 24.47 -3.67
C LEU A 1 6.93 23.56 -4.70
N PHE A 2 6.92 22.25 -4.45
CA PHE A 2 6.19 21.32 -5.32
C PHE A 2 4.71 21.56 -5.07
N GLN A 3 3.99 22.05 -6.09
CA GLN A 3 2.54 22.14 -6.02
C GLN A 3 2.02 20.71 -6.13
N HIS A 4 1.52 20.14 -5.03
CA HIS A 4 0.86 18.85 -5.05
C HIS A 4 -0.40 19.00 -5.91
N ARG A 5 -0.61 18.08 -6.86
CA ARG A 5 -1.74 18.16 -7.80
C ARG A 5 -3.11 17.96 -7.12
N TYR A 6 -3.10 17.53 -5.86
CA TYR A 6 -4.25 17.18 -5.04
C TYR A 6 -4.04 17.72 -3.62
N ASP A 7 -4.38 19.00 -3.41
CA ASP A 7 -4.46 19.56 -2.07
C ASP A 7 -5.81 19.16 -1.44
N ILE A 8 -5.77 18.62 -0.23
CA ILE A 8 -6.99 18.35 0.56
C ILE A 8 -7.44 19.69 1.14
N GLY A 9 -8.56 20.21 0.62
CA GLY A 9 -9.18 21.43 1.15
C GLY A 9 -9.84 21.19 2.51
N TYR A 10 -10.26 22.27 3.15
CA TYR A 10 -11.02 22.20 4.42
C TYR A 10 -12.35 21.43 4.25
N ASP A 11 -12.94 21.50 3.05
CA ASP A 11 -14.14 20.77 2.66
C ASP A 11 -13.84 19.36 2.08
N GLY A 12 -12.60 18.88 2.26
CA GLY A 12 -12.10 17.65 1.67
C GLY A 12 -11.58 17.84 0.25
N VAL A 13 -11.64 16.77 -0.54
CA VAL A 13 -11.17 16.75 -1.93
C VAL A 13 -12.39 16.85 -2.85
N THR A 14 -12.40 17.84 -3.74
CA THR A 14 -13.52 18.10 -4.67
C THR A 14 -13.29 17.50 -6.06
N ASP A 15 -12.16 16.82 -6.28
CA ASP A 15 -11.91 16.19 -7.56
C ASP A 15 -12.83 14.98 -7.76
N LEU A 16 -13.30 14.84 -9.00
CA LEU A 16 -14.30 13.83 -9.36
C LEU A 16 -13.81 12.39 -9.11
N GLU A 17 -12.52 12.12 -9.27
CA GLU A 17 -11.97 10.77 -9.11
C GLU A 17 -11.97 10.34 -7.65
N THR A 18 -11.62 11.25 -6.73
CA THR A 18 -11.71 11.02 -5.29
C THR A 18 -13.17 10.93 -4.82
N LEU A 19 -14.07 11.77 -5.31
CA LEU A 19 -15.49 11.70 -4.98
C LEU A 19 -16.11 10.36 -5.42
N MET A 20 -15.82 9.92 -6.66
CA MET A 20 -16.29 8.62 -7.15
C MET A 20 -15.75 7.46 -6.30
N LEU A 21 -14.50 7.51 -5.86
CA LEU A 21 -13.93 6.49 -4.97
C LEU A 21 -14.69 6.40 -3.64
N VAL A 22 -15.04 7.56 -3.05
CA VAL A 22 -15.81 7.63 -1.80
C VAL A 22 -17.22 7.08 -1.98
N ASP A 23 -17.91 7.44 -3.08
CA ASP A 23 -19.25 6.93 -3.39
C ASP A 23 -19.25 5.42 -3.62
N ASP A 24 -18.29 4.92 -4.41
CA ASP A 24 -18.08 3.50 -4.66
C ASP A 24 -17.87 2.75 -3.33
N PHE A 25 -17.01 3.28 -2.46
CA PHE A 25 -16.75 2.69 -1.15
C PHE A 25 -17.99 2.67 -0.26
N ALA A 26 -18.75 3.77 -0.22
CA ALA A 26 -19.97 3.84 0.55
C ALA A 26 -21.02 2.82 0.05
N ALA A 27 -21.06 2.53 -1.25
CA ALA A 27 -21.91 1.47 -1.81
C ALA A 27 -21.45 0.07 -1.36
N VAL A 28 -20.14 -0.22 -1.44
CA VAL A 28 -19.56 -1.50 -0.98
C VAL A 28 -19.80 -1.71 0.51
N TYR A 29 -19.58 -0.68 1.32
CA TYR A 29 -19.73 -0.71 2.77
C TYR A 29 -21.19 -0.90 3.23
N ARG A 30 -22.14 -0.34 2.48
CA ARG A 30 -23.59 -0.50 2.74
C ARG A 30 -24.19 -1.78 2.16
N SER A 31 -23.42 -2.54 1.38
CA SER A 31 -23.91 -3.78 0.80
C SER A 31 -24.24 -4.82 1.89
N VAL A 32 -25.28 -5.63 1.64
CA VAL A 32 -25.85 -6.61 2.60
C VAL A 32 -24.83 -7.68 3.02
N PHE A 33 -23.72 -7.80 2.30
CA PHE A 33 -22.62 -8.69 2.59
C PHE A 33 -21.52 -7.95 3.37
N GLN A 34 -21.78 -7.63 4.64
CA GLN A 34 -20.77 -7.05 5.56
C GLN A 34 -19.55 -7.97 5.83
N GLY A 35 -19.46 -9.11 5.13
CA GLY A 35 -18.29 -9.99 5.07
C GLY A 35 -17.51 -9.94 3.75
N VAL A 36 -17.87 -9.06 2.80
CA VAL A 36 -17.04 -8.82 1.61
C VAL A 36 -15.71 -8.24 2.05
N MET A 37 -14.63 -8.76 1.48
CA MET A 37 -13.26 -8.32 1.69
C MET A 37 -13.10 -6.88 1.21
N ILE A 38 -13.47 -5.93 2.07
CA ILE A 38 -13.33 -4.48 1.81
C ILE A 38 -11.86 -4.16 1.48
N GLY A 39 -10.92 -4.88 2.10
CA GLY A 39 -9.48 -4.80 1.80
C GLY A 39 -9.19 -5.07 0.32
N ASP A 40 -9.53 -6.24 -0.19
CA ASP A 40 -9.25 -6.66 -1.57
C ASP A 40 -9.89 -5.73 -2.60
N TRP A 41 -11.14 -5.30 -2.36
CA TRP A 41 -11.79 -4.33 -3.24
C TRP A 41 -11.05 -2.99 -3.24
N LEU A 42 -10.66 -2.50 -2.06
CA LEU A 42 -9.93 -1.25 -1.90
C LEU A 42 -8.55 -1.31 -2.57
N GLU A 43 -7.82 -2.39 -2.34
CA GLU A 43 -6.52 -2.66 -2.95
C GLU A 43 -6.64 -2.65 -4.47
N ALA A 44 -7.55 -3.43 -5.04
CA ALA A 44 -7.78 -3.50 -6.49
C ALA A 44 -8.14 -2.12 -7.08
N ARG A 45 -8.95 -1.33 -6.35
CA ARG A 45 -9.34 0.01 -6.78
C ARG A 45 -8.16 0.98 -6.79
N VAL A 46 -7.34 0.97 -5.74
CA VAL A 46 -6.12 1.79 -5.63
C VAL A 46 -5.10 1.38 -6.69
N MET A 47 -4.87 0.08 -6.87
CA MET A 47 -3.98 -0.44 -7.92
C MET A 47 -4.40 0.05 -9.31
N ARG A 48 -5.70 0.06 -9.62
CA ARG A 48 -6.21 0.56 -10.91
C ARG A 48 -5.91 2.04 -11.11
N LEU A 49 -6.04 2.87 -10.08
CA LEU A 49 -5.72 4.30 -10.14
C LEU A 49 -4.21 4.51 -10.37
N ILE A 50 -3.37 3.78 -9.63
CA ILE A 50 -1.91 3.86 -9.79
C ILE A 50 -1.49 3.43 -11.19
N LYS A 51 -2.02 2.32 -11.73
CA LYS A 51 -1.73 1.86 -13.10
C LYS A 51 -2.09 2.92 -14.15
N LYS A 52 -3.18 3.67 -13.93
CA LYS A 52 -3.60 4.77 -14.83
C LYS A 52 -2.65 5.96 -14.75
N TRP A 53 -2.16 6.30 -13.55
CA TRP A 53 -1.27 7.45 -13.35
C TRP A 53 0.20 7.15 -13.68
N LEU A 54 0.62 5.90 -13.53
CA LEU A 54 2.00 5.42 -13.71
C LEU A 54 2.05 4.19 -14.63
N PRO A 55 1.75 4.33 -15.93
CA PRO A 55 1.60 3.20 -16.85
C PRO A 55 2.89 2.38 -17.06
N ASP A 56 4.07 2.99 -16.88
CA ASP A 56 5.37 2.33 -17.03
C ASP A 56 5.86 1.62 -15.75
N TRP A 57 5.11 1.79 -14.65
CA TRP A 57 5.42 1.17 -13.36
C TRP A 57 4.65 -0.13 -13.17
N ARG A 58 5.22 -1.03 -12.36
CA ARG A 58 4.61 -2.30 -11.99
C ARG A 58 4.16 -2.25 -10.54
N LEU A 59 3.15 -3.07 -10.23
CA LEU A 59 2.57 -3.20 -8.90
C LEU A 59 2.68 -4.67 -8.48
N SER A 60 3.05 -4.90 -7.22
CA SER A 60 3.14 -6.24 -6.65
C SER A 60 2.66 -6.24 -5.20
N HIS A 61 2.02 -7.33 -4.78
CA HIS A 61 1.91 -7.65 -3.36
C HIS A 61 3.26 -8.27 -2.92
N ALA A 62 4.06 -7.54 -2.13
CA ALA A 62 5.47 -7.90 -1.96
C ALA A 62 6.06 -7.54 -0.60
N GLN A 63 7.10 -8.27 -0.22
CA GLN A 63 8.08 -7.86 0.76
C GLN A 63 9.27 -7.18 0.07
N ILE A 64 9.90 -6.23 0.75
CA ILE A 64 11.02 -5.45 0.23
C ILE A 64 12.29 -5.87 0.97
N ILE A 65 13.35 -6.17 0.20
CA ILE A 65 14.66 -6.53 0.71
C ILE A 65 15.68 -5.44 0.45
N ASP A 66 16.64 -5.29 1.37
CA ASP A 66 17.81 -4.44 1.16
C ASP A 66 19.06 -5.35 1.09
N PRO A 67 19.80 -5.37 -0.02
CA PRO A 67 21.02 -6.15 -0.14
C PRO A 67 22.08 -5.83 0.94
N THR A 68 22.02 -4.64 1.55
CA THR A 68 22.91 -4.25 2.66
C THR A 68 22.49 -4.84 4.01
N MET A 69 21.27 -5.38 4.10
CA MET A 69 20.71 -6.02 5.28
C MET A 69 20.10 -7.39 4.91
N PRO A 70 20.91 -8.38 4.49
CA PRO A 70 20.43 -9.61 3.85
C PRO A 70 19.56 -10.49 4.75
N ASP A 71 19.67 -10.35 6.07
CA ASP A 71 18.88 -11.13 7.05
C ASP A 71 17.51 -10.51 7.35
N LEU A 72 17.22 -9.33 6.77
CA LEU A 72 16.01 -8.56 7.02
C LEU A 72 15.22 -8.33 5.74
N GLN A 73 13.90 -8.37 5.89
CA GLN A 73 12.95 -7.93 4.87
C GLN A 73 11.82 -7.15 5.53
N SER A 74 11.13 -6.30 4.78
CA SER A 74 9.92 -5.66 5.28
C SER A 74 8.84 -6.69 5.58
N ARG A 75 7.80 -6.30 6.31
CA ARG A 75 6.53 -7.05 6.29
C ARG A 75 5.92 -7.02 4.87
N SER A 76 4.93 -7.87 4.63
CA SER A 76 4.20 -7.83 3.36
C SER A 76 3.45 -6.51 3.23
N TRP A 77 3.44 -5.97 2.02
CA TRP A 77 2.70 -4.78 1.66
C TRP A 77 1.64 -5.14 0.63
N ASP A 78 0.45 -4.58 0.79
CA ASP A 78 -0.66 -4.79 -0.14
C ASP A 78 -0.27 -4.34 -1.55
N ILE A 79 0.40 -3.18 -1.69
CA ILE A 79 0.84 -2.67 -2.99
C ILE A 79 2.25 -2.08 -2.91
N VAL A 80 3.21 -2.67 -3.62
CA VAL A 80 4.54 -2.10 -3.87
C VAL A 80 4.59 -1.55 -5.29
N VAL A 81 4.94 -0.27 -5.44
CA VAL A 81 5.13 0.39 -6.73
C VAL A 81 6.61 0.32 -7.10
N HIS A 82 6.93 -0.34 -8.20
CA HIS A 82 8.32 -0.62 -8.59
C HIS A 82 8.55 -0.57 -10.10
N ARG A 83 9.82 -0.40 -10.48
CA ARG A 83 10.26 -0.53 -11.87
C ARG A 83 10.17 -1.99 -12.35
N PRO A 84 10.07 -2.25 -13.67
CA PRO A 84 10.21 -3.59 -14.21
C PRO A 84 11.46 -4.29 -13.67
N VAL A 85 11.33 -5.56 -13.29
CA VAL A 85 12.42 -6.35 -12.74
C VAL A 85 13.35 -6.77 -13.87
N PRO A 86 14.65 -6.39 -13.84
CA PRO A 86 15.62 -6.85 -14.83
C PRO A 86 15.84 -8.36 -14.73
N SER A 87 16.04 -9.01 -15.88
CA SER A 87 16.27 -10.46 -15.98
C SER A 87 17.50 -10.93 -15.20
N GLU A 88 18.49 -10.06 -15.02
CA GLU A 88 19.78 -10.37 -14.38
C GLU A 88 19.67 -10.56 -12.86
N LEU A 89 18.60 -10.08 -12.22
CA LEU A 89 18.46 -10.16 -10.77
C LEU A 89 18.05 -11.55 -10.27
N HIS A 90 17.70 -12.48 -11.17
CA HIS A 90 17.36 -13.88 -10.87
C HIS A 90 16.40 -14.04 -9.68
N LEU A 91 15.43 -13.12 -9.54
CA LEU A 91 14.41 -13.20 -8.51
C LEU A 91 13.40 -14.31 -8.83
N PRO A 92 12.79 -14.94 -7.81
CA PRO A 92 11.66 -15.83 -8.03
C PRO A 92 10.60 -15.11 -8.88
N PRO A 93 10.10 -15.73 -9.96
CA PRO A 93 9.07 -15.11 -10.78
C PRO A 93 7.75 -14.97 -9.99
N PRO A 94 6.84 -14.10 -10.46
CA PRO A 94 5.44 -14.11 -10.02
C PRO A 94 4.83 -15.51 -10.11
N ALA A 95 3.88 -15.83 -9.23
CA ALA A 95 3.15 -17.10 -9.34
C ALA A 95 2.24 -17.13 -10.59
N TYR A 96 1.75 -15.97 -11.03
CA TYR A 96 1.02 -15.76 -12.29
C TYR A 96 1.46 -14.46 -13.00
N GLU A 97 1.23 -14.38 -14.31
CA GLU A 97 1.71 -13.28 -15.19
C GLU A 97 1.34 -11.87 -14.69
N ASP A 98 0.20 -11.72 -14.01
CA ASP A 98 -0.35 -10.43 -13.56
C ASP A 98 -0.25 -10.15 -12.05
N GLU A 99 0.28 -11.08 -11.25
CA GLU A 99 0.21 -11.02 -9.77
C GLU A 99 1.36 -10.21 -9.13
N GLY A 100 2.40 -9.91 -9.92
CA GLY A 100 3.59 -9.21 -9.43
C GLY A 100 4.55 -10.12 -8.65
N TYR A 101 5.68 -9.56 -8.21
CA TYR A 101 6.75 -10.31 -7.55
C TYR A 101 6.54 -10.36 -6.04
N PRO A 102 6.69 -11.52 -5.38
CA PRO A 102 6.49 -11.63 -3.92
C PRO A 102 7.62 -10.99 -3.11
N LEU A 103 8.80 -10.80 -3.72
CA LEU A 103 9.99 -10.24 -3.09
C LEU A 103 10.69 -9.28 -4.05
N LEU A 104 10.94 -8.05 -3.60
CA LEU A 104 11.49 -6.99 -4.45
C LEU A 104 12.69 -6.29 -3.79
N PRO A 105 13.79 -6.06 -4.53
CA PRO A 105 14.90 -5.23 -4.07
C PRO A 105 14.48 -3.78 -3.89
N LYS A 106 14.88 -3.18 -2.75
CA LYS A 106 14.60 -1.79 -2.38
C LYS A 106 14.91 -0.79 -3.49
N ALA A 107 15.99 -1.03 -4.25
CA ALA A 107 16.43 -0.15 -5.33
C ALA A 107 15.44 -0.03 -6.51
N LEU A 108 14.50 -0.97 -6.66
CA LEU A 108 13.48 -0.93 -7.71
C LEU A 108 12.19 -0.24 -7.26
N CYS A 109 11.97 -0.11 -5.96
CA CYS A 109 10.73 0.36 -5.37
C CYS A 109 10.74 1.89 -5.17
N CYS A 110 9.61 2.55 -5.36
CA CYS A 110 9.44 3.97 -5.03
C CYS A 110 8.40 4.22 -3.93
N ALA A 111 7.41 3.33 -3.80
CA ALA A 111 6.40 3.42 -2.76
C ALA A 111 5.96 2.03 -2.30
N ALA A 112 5.58 1.93 -1.03
CA ALA A 112 4.96 0.76 -0.44
C ALA A 112 3.69 1.22 0.26
N ILE A 113 2.55 0.69 -0.15
CA ILE A 113 1.21 1.15 0.23
C ILE A 113 0.50 0.00 0.92
N ASP A 114 -0.02 0.28 2.10
CA ASP A 114 -0.84 -0.64 2.86
C ASP A 114 -2.29 -0.12 2.87
N CYS A 115 -3.22 -0.92 2.35
CA CYS A 115 -4.64 -0.57 2.25
C CYS A 115 -5.38 -1.12 3.46
N LYS A 116 -6.09 -0.27 4.19
CA LYS A 116 -6.79 -0.70 5.41
C LYS A 116 -8.22 -0.22 5.46
N GLY A 117 -9.13 -1.18 5.69
CA GLY A 117 -10.51 -0.94 6.04
C GLY A 117 -10.66 -1.03 7.56
N ARG A 118 -10.87 0.12 8.22
CA ARG A 118 -10.98 0.28 9.69
C ARG A 118 -9.71 -0.06 10.51
N TYR A 119 -9.44 0.79 11.51
CA TYR A 119 -8.56 0.55 12.66
C TYR A 119 -7.20 -0.13 12.41
N ASP A 120 -6.24 0.66 11.94
CA ASP A 120 -4.87 0.61 12.43
C ASP A 120 -4.46 2.06 12.69
N THR A 121 -4.10 2.42 13.93
CA THR A 121 -3.58 3.78 14.15
C THR A 121 -2.24 3.89 13.41
N PRO A 122 -2.00 4.92 12.59
CA PRO A 122 -0.73 5.09 11.87
C PRO A 122 0.50 4.93 12.77
N GLN A 123 0.37 5.29 14.05
CA GLN A 123 1.39 5.06 15.07
C GLN A 123 1.67 3.58 15.34
N THR A 124 0.65 2.74 15.43
CA THR A 124 0.82 1.27 15.61
C THR A 124 1.48 0.67 14.37
N TYR A 125 1.06 1.12 13.18
CA TYR A 125 1.64 0.67 11.92
C TYR A 125 3.13 1.01 11.81
N ALA A 126 3.50 2.25 12.15
CA ALA A 126 4.89 2.73 12.11
C ALA A 126 5.82 2.01 13.11
N ARG A 127 5.26 1.39 14.15
CA ARG A 127 6.00 0.65 15.18
C ARG A 127 6.25 -0.82 14.85
N LYS A 128 5.63 -1.37 13.79
CA LYS A 128 5.84 -2.77 13.42
C LYS A 128 7.33 -2.99 13.08
N THR A 129 7.86 -4.14 13.50
CA THR A 129 9.24 -4.52 13.18
C THR A 129 9.30 -5.22 11.82
N ALA A 130 10.48 -5.15 11.21
CA ALA A 130 10.87 -5.95 10.07
C ALA A 130 10.65 -7.45 10.32
N PHE A 131 10.70 -8.23 9.24
CA PHE A 131 10.71 -9.68 9.31
C PHE A 131 12.13 -10.20 9.13
N ASN A 132 12.46 -11.22 9.91
CA ASN A 132 13.54 -12.16 9.63
C ASN A 132 12.99 -13.57 9.83
N VAL A 133 13.69 -14.57 9.29
CA VAL A 133 13.21 -15.97 9.31
C VAL A 133 12.95 -16.49 10.73
N THR A 134 13.73 -16.03 11.72
CA THR A 134 13.56 -16.41 13.14
C THR A 134 12.48 -15.59 13.86
N ASN A 135 11.90 -14.58 13.20
CA ASN A 135 10.93 -13.62 13.76
C ASN A 135 11.39 -12.95 15.07
N THR A 136 12.68 -12.64 15.15
CA THR A 136 13.35 -11.95 16.29
C THR A 136 13.82 -10.54 15.94
N ALA A 137 13.49 -10.04 14.74
CA ALA A 137 13.90 -8.72 14.30
C ALA A 137 13.36 -7.61 15.22
N ILE A 138 14.25 -6.73 15.65
CA ILE A 138 13.95 -5.53 16.45
C ILE A 138 13.93 -4.25 15.60
N THR A 139 14.47 -4.31 14.39
CA THR A 139 14.54 -3.18 13.47
C THR A 139 13.13 -2.76 13.04
N PRO A 140 12.76 -1.47 13.16
CA PRO A 140 11.50 -0.97 12.64
C PRO A 140 11.37 -1.22 11.14
N GLN A 141 10.19 -1.64 10.67
CA GLN A 141 10.00 -1.98 9.25
C GLN A 141 10.25 -0.79 8.31
N LEU A 142 9.99 0.43 8.78
CA LEU A 142 10.14 1.65 7.99
C LEU A 142 11.63 2.03 7.77
N GLU A 143 12.54 1.57 8.64
CA GLU A 143 13.98 1.78 8.44
C GLU A 143 14.49 1.01 7.22
N ILE A 144 13.92 -0.16 6.93
CA ILE A 144 14.24 -0.92 5.71
C ILE A 144 13.87 -0.12 4.46
N LEU A 145 12.75 0.61 4.49
CA LEU A 145 12.24 1.36 3.35
C LEU A 145 13.00 2.66 3.10
N SER A 146 13.47 3.29 4.17
CA SER A 146 14.15 4.58 4.11
C SER A 146 15.49 4.50 3.36
N PRO A 147 15.91 5.57 2.67
CA PRO A 147 15.15 6.79 2.35
C PRO A 147 14.42 6.70 0.99
N THR A 148 14.53 5.58 0.28
CA THR A 148 14.22 5.48 -1.15
C THR A 148 12.78 5.07 -1.43
N VAL A 149 12.13 4.37 -0.51
CA VAL A 149 10.76 3.90 -0.66
C VAL A 149 9.86 4.71 0.26
N THR A 150 8.83 5.34 -0.31
CA THR A 150 7.85 6.11 0.46
C THR A 150 6.79 5.16 1.04
N PRO A 151 6.72 4.98 2.38
CA PRO A 151 5.63 4.21 2.98
C PRO A 151 4.35 5.04 2.99
N ILE A 152 3.23 4.42 2.62
CA ILE A 152 1.92 5.05 2.57
C ILE A 152 0.93 4.12 3.26
N LEU A 153 0.15 4.67 4.19
CA LEU A 153 -0.98 3.97 4.77
C LEU A 153 -2.25 4.57 4.17
N PHE A 154 -2.92 3.82 3.28
CA PHE A 154 -4.14 4.24 2.62
C PHE A 154 -5.35 3.72 3.39
N ILE A 155 -5.96 4.60 4.18
CA ILE A 155 -7.10 4.26 5.03
C ILE A 155 -8.36 4.89 4.46
N MET A 156 -9.39 4.06 4.28
CA MET A 156 -10.75 4.57 4.09
C MET A 156 -11.61 4.16 5.27
N ALA A 157 -12.17 5.17 5.92
CA ALA A 157 -13.01 5.02 7.10
C ALA A 157 -14.23 5.94 6.97
N SER A 158 -15.38 5.48 7.46
CA SER A 158 -16.53 6.34 7.68
C SER A 158 -16.47 6.89 9.11
N THR A 159 -16.58 8.20 9.28
CA THR A 159 -17.07 8.74 10.54
C THR A 159 -18.56 8.42 10.60
N LEU A 160 -18.97 7.46 11.42
CA LEU A 160 -20.33 7.54 11.93
C LEU A 160 -20.36 8.81 12.79
N PRO A 161 -21.27 9.77 12.55
CA PRO A 161 -21.53 10.78 13.56
C PRO A 161 -21.80 10.03 14.85
N GLU A 162 -21.16 10.44 15.96
CA GLU A 162 -21.64 10.06 17.28
C GLU A 162 -23.14 10.36 17.27
N GLN A 163 -23.96 9.31 17.29
CA GLN A 163 -25.36 9.49 17.64
C GLN A 163 -25.33 9.99 19.07
N THR A 164 -25.50 11.29 19.25
CA THR A 164 -25.88 11.89 20.52
C THR A 164 -27.21 11.23 20.91
N VAL A 165 -27.12 10.20 21.73
CA VAL A 165 -28.24 9.64 22.49
C VAL A 165 -28.52 10.57 23.67
#